data_AF-A0A959T0I4-F1
#
_entry.id   AF-A0A959T0I4-F1
#
_cell.length_a   1.000
_cell.length_b   1.000
_cell.length_c   1.000
_cell.angle_alpha   90.00
_cell.angle_beta   90.00
_cell.angle_gamma   90.00
#
_symmetry.space_group_name_H-M   'P 1'
#
loop_
_entity.id
_entity.type
_entity.pdbx_description
1 polymer ?
#
loop_
_entity_poly.entity_id
_entity_poly.type
_entity_poly.pdbx_seq_one_letter_code
_entity_poly.pdbx_strand_id
1 'polypeptide(L)'
;CPTDTVYAFVCSAHQSRAVERVAALKGVRPEKAELSLICRDLGQLSLYARSVDTPAFRIMKAALPGPFTFILNASGEIPKLFKNKRRTVGIRVPD
;
A
#
# COMPACT_ATOMS: atom_id res chain seq x y z
N CYS A 1 2.60 3.46 -14.04
CA CYS A 1 1.27 3.20 -14.61
C CYS A 1 0.43 4.47 -14.51
N PRO A 2 -0.46 4.73 -15.49
CA PRO A 2 -1.53 5.69 -15.25
C PRO A 2 -2.38 5.14 -14.09
N THR A 3 -2.63 5.97 -13.09
CA THR A 3 -3.67 5.71 -12.09
C THR A 3 -4.68 6.84 -12.18
N ASP A 4 -5.88 6.63 -11.66
CA ASP A 4 -7.04 7.53 -11.79
C ASP A 4 -6.79 8.97 -11.29
N THR A 5 -5.67 9.21 -10.61
CA THR A 5 -5.29 10.54 -10.11
C THR A 5 -3.99 11.07 -10.71
N VAL A 6 -2.94 10.24 -10.82
CA VAL A 6 -1.59 10.68 -11.25
C VAL A 6 -0.77 9.49 -11.73
N TYR A 7 0.35 9.76 -12.41
CA TYR A 7 1.32 8.73 -12.73
C TYR A 7 2.02 8.22 -11.47
N ALA A 8 1.99 6.90 -11.29
CA ALA A 8 2.69 6.23 -10.20
C ALA A 8 3.85 5.37 -10.73
N PHE A 9 4.99 5.45 -10.05
CA PHE A 9 6.05 4.45 -10.14
C PHE A 9 5.66 3.26 -9.25
N VAL A 10 5.49 2.10 -9.88
CA VAL A 10 5.03 0.90 -9.20
C VAL A 10 6.05 -0.21 -9.39
N CYS A 11 6.28 -0.96 -8.33
CA CYS A 11 7.12 -2.14 -8.32
C CYS A 11 6.41 -3.27 -7.59
N SER A 12 6.82 -4.51 -7.86
CA SER A 12 6.38 -5.65 -7.07
C SER A 12 6.85 -5.50 -5.61
N ALA A 13 5.91 -5.58 -4.66
CA ALA A 13 6.21 -5.52 -3.24
C ALA A 13 7.12 -6.66 -2.76
N HIS A 14 7.09 -7.80 -3.46
CA HIS A 14 7.92 -8.98 -3.15
C HIS A 14 9.38 -8.83 -3.56
N GLN A 15 9.71 -7.84 -4.41
CA GLN A 15 11.06 -7.63 -4.89
C GLN A 15 11.72 -6.47 -4.16
N SER A 16 12.44 -6.77 -3.07
CA SER A 16 13.11 -5.78 -2.22
C SER A 16 14.04 -4.84 -3.01
N ARG A 17 14.79 -5.36 -3.98
CA ARG A 17 15.64 -4.55 -4.88
C ARG A 17 14.85 -3.53 -5.71
N ALA A 18 13.63 -3.87 -6.11
CA ALA A 18 12.79 -2.97 -6.88
C ALA A 18 12.23 -1.84 -6.00
N VAL A 19 11.85 -2.17 -4.76
CA VAL A 19 11.43 -1.17 -3.76
C VAL A 19 12.56 -0.19 -3.45
N GLU A 20 13.79 -0.68 -3.29
CA GLU A 20 14.97 0.17 -3.08
C GLU A 20 15.23 1.11 -4.27
N ARG A 21 15.09 0.61 -5.51
CA ARG A 21 15.20 1.43 -6.72
C ARG A 21 14.13 2.51 -6.79
N VAL A 22 12.88 2.19 -6.48
CA VAL A 22 11.78 3.19 -6.48
C VAL A 22 12.00 4.24 -5.39
N ALA A 23 12.50 3.85 -4.21
CA ALA A 23 12.87 4.79 -3.16
C ALA A 23 14.03 5.70 -3.60
N ALA A 24 15.05 5.14 -4.25
CA ALA A 24 16.17 5.90 -4.81
C ALA A 24 15.73 6.88 -5.92
N LEU A 25 14.83 6.46 -6.81
CA LEU A 25 14.24 7.33 -7.84
C LEU A 25 13.44 8.50 -7.23
N LYS A 26 12.79 8.27 -6.08
CA LYS A 26 12.12 9.33 -5.31
C LYS A 26 13.09 10.18 -4.46
N GLY A 27 14.39 9.86 -4.44
CA GLY A 27 15.38 10.55 -3.61
C GLY A 27 15.22 10.33 -2.10
N VAL A 28 14.45 9.31 -1.70
CA VAL A 28 14.18 9.01 -0.28
C VAL A 28 14.89 7.74 0.17
N ARG A 29 15.31 7.70 1.43
CA ARG A 29 15.88 6.49 2.01
C ARG A 29 14.81 5.38 2.05
N PRO A 30 15.12 4.13 1.67
CA PRO A 30 14.16 3.02 1.68
C PRO A 30 13.46 2.82 3.03
N GLU A 31 14.18 3.06 4.12
CA GLU A 31 13.70 2.95 5.51
C GLU A 31 12.69 4.04 5.88
N LYS A 32 12.72 5.19 5.20
CA LYS A 32 11.81 6.32 5.42
C LYS A 32 10.76 6.47 4.32
N ALA A 33 10.81 5.60 3.31
CA ALA A 33 9.91 5.69 2.17
C ALA A 33 8.48 5.31 2.63
N GLU A 34 7.56 6.27 2.48
CA GLU A 34 6.13 6.07 2.68
C GLU A 34 5.51 5.57 1.36
N LEU A 35 5.65 4.27 1.13
CA LEU A 35 5.10 3.63 -0.06
C LEU A 35 3.69 3.11 0.23
N SER A 36 2.80 3.31 -0.74
CA SER A 36 1.45 2.75 -0.72
C SER A 36 1.41 1.43 -1.49
N LEU A 37 0.60 0.49 -1.00
CA LEU A 37 0.31 -0.75 -1.71
C LEU A 37 -0.90 -0.57 -2.60
N ILE A 38 -0.76 -1.07 -3.83
CA ILE A 38 -1.87 -1.19 -4.77
C ILE A 38 -2.36 -2.64 -4.67
N CYS A 39 -3.61 -2.80 -4.25
CA CYS A 39 -4.28 -4.09 -4.16
C CYS A 39 -5.33 -4.18 -5.27
N ARG A 40 -5.55 -5.39 -5.80
CA ARG A 40 -6.58 -5.61 -6.82
C ARG A 40 -7.99 -5.71 -6.23
N ASP A 41 -8.09 -6.18 -4.99
CA ASP A 41 -9.37 -6.41 -4.33
C ASP A 41 -9.24 -6.31 -2.80
N LEU A 42 -10.39 -6.32 -2.11
CA LEU A 42 -10.49 -6.30 -0.66
C LEU A 42 -9.91 -7.56 0.02
N GLY A 43 -9.85 -8.68 -0.70
CA GLY A 43 -9.24 -9.92 -0.21
C GLY A 43 -7.73 -9.77 -0.07
N GLN A 44 -7.07 -9.26 -1.10
CA GLN A 44 -5.65 -8.95 -1.09
C GLN A 44 -5.31 -7.87 -0.05
N LEU A 45 -6.18 -6.88 0.12
CA LEU A 45 -6.04 -5.87 1.17
C LEU A 45 -5.95 -6.51 2.56
N SER A 46 -6.79 -7.51 2.84
CA SER A 46 -6.87 -8.17 4.15
C SER A 46 -5.61 -8.98 4.51
N LEU A 47 -4.78 -9.35 3.52
CA LEU A 47 -3.49 -10.00 3.76
C LEU A 47 -2.46 -9.00 4.32
N TYR A 48 -2.57 -7.74 3.89
CA TYR A 48 -1.59 -6.69 4.16
C TYR A 48 -2.02 -5.71 5.26
N ALA A 49 -3.31 -5.64 5.56
CA ALA A 49 -3.87 -4.85 6.66
C ALA A 49 -4.24 -5.75 7.86
N ARG A 50 -3.78 -5.38 9.05
CA ARG A 50 -4.19 -5.99 10.32
C ARG A 50 -5.40 -5.26 10.89
N SER A 51 -6.41 -6.02 11.28
CA SER A 51 -7.54 -5.56 12.11
C SER A 51 -8.24 -4.31 11.57
N VAL A 52 -9.02 -4.48 10.50
CA VAL A 52 -9.93 -3.44 10.01
C VAL A 52 -11.25 -3.56 10.77
N ASP A 53 -11.67 -2.50 11.45
CA ASP A 53 -12.95 -2.48 12.17
C ASP A 53 -14.13 -2.66 11.20
N THR A 54 -15.18 -3.38 11.63
CA THR A 54 -16.37 -3.64 10.81
C THR A 54 -17.00 -2.37 10.20
N PRO A 55 -17.12 -1.24 10.94
CA PRO A 55 -17.61 0.01 10.34
C PRO A 55 -16.67 0.57 9.28
N ALA A 56 -15.36 0.52 9.50
CA ALA A 56 -14.36 0.97 8.53
C ALA A 56 -14.38 0.12 7.26
N PHE A 57 -14.54 -1.20 7.40
CA PHE A 57 -14.65 -2.12 6.26
C PHE A 57 -15.88 -1.82 5.39
N ARG A 58 -17.03 -1.46 6.01
CA ARG A 58 -18.22 -1.05 5.26
C ARG A 58 -17.99 0.22 4.45
N ILE A 59 -17.31 1.21 5.02
CA ILE A 59 -16.98 2.46 4.31
C ILE A 59 -16.03 2.17 3.16
N MET A 60 -15.00 1.36 3.39
CA MET A 60 -14.05 0.96 2.35
C MET A 60 -14.74 0.24 1.20
N LYS A 61 -15.65 -0.69 1.48
CA LYS A 61 -16.41 -1.41 0.45
C LYS A 61 -17.33 -0.50 -0.36
N ALA A 62 -17.82 0.58 0.23
CA ALA A 62 -18.65 1.56 -0.47
C ALA A 62 -17.83 2.55 -1.32
N ALA A 63 -16.57 2.81 -0.92
CA ALA A 63 -15.69 3.77 -1.58
C ALA A 63 -14.68 3.13 -2.56
N LEU A 64 -14.54 1.80 -2.57
CA LEU A 64 -13.66 1.05 -3.45
C LEU A 64 -14.49 0.20 -4.44
N PRO A 65 -14.06 0.08 -5.72
CA PRO A 65 -12.86 0.66 -6.34
C PRO A 65 -12.98 2.19 -6.52
N GLY A 66 -11.86 2.92 -6.41
CA GLY A 66 -11.89 4.37 -6.56
C GLY A 66 -10.59 5.10 -6.19
N PRO A 67 -10.56 6.43 -6.31
CA PRO A 67 -9.37 7.26 -6.11
C PRO A 67 -9.02 7.47 -4.62
N PHE A 68 -9.38 6.54 -3.74
CA PHE A 68 -9.18 6.64 -2.31
C PHE A 68 -7.97 5.82 -1.84
N THR A 69 -7.24 6.35 -0.87
CA THR A 69 -6.14 5.64 -0.18
C THR A 69 -6.48 5.53 1.29
N PHE A 70 -6.57 4.30 1.79
CA PHE A 70 -6.87 4.02 3.19
C PHE A 70 -5.57 3.76 3.95
N ILE A 71 -5.37 4.45 5.07
CA ILE A 71 -4.23 4.20 5.95
C ILE A 71 -4.68 3.20 7.01
N LEU A 72 -4.12 2.00 6.96
CA LEU A 72 -4.48 0.89 7.84
C LEU A 72 -3.27 0.39 8.61
N ASN A 73 -3.51 -0.34 9.70
CA ASN A 73 -2.42 -1.00 10.40
C ASN A 73 -1.83 -2.09 9.52
N ALA A 74 -0.52 -2.13 9.41
CA ALA A 74 0.21 -3.09 8.60
C ALA A 74 0.17 -4.49 9.25
N SER A 75 0.01 -5.53 8.43
CA SER A 75 0.17 -6.92 8.86
C SER A 75 1.66 -7.25 9.05
N GLY A 76 1.97 -8.39 9.68
CA GLY A 76 3.35 -8.82 9.93
C GLY A 76 4.14 -9.17 8.66
N GLU A 77 3.49 -9.22 7.49
CA GLU A 77 4.16 -9.45 6.21
C GLU A 77 4.79 -8.17 5.66
N ILE A 78 4.22 -7.00 5.97
CA ILE A 78 4.66 -5.70 5.47
C ILE A 78 6.10 -5.35 5.89
N PRO A 79 6.52 -5.51 7.17
CA PRO A 79 7.89 -5.20 7.57
C PRO A 79 8.96 -6.10 6.92
N LYS A 80 8.55 -7.24 6.35
CA LYS A 80 9.46 -8.11 5.56
C LYS A 80 9.64 -7.59 4.13
N LEU A 81 8.57 -7.01 3.56
CA LEU A 81 8.55 -6.47 2.20
C LEU A 81 9.16 -5.06 2.16
N PHE A 82 8.89 -4.26 3.19
CA PHE A 82 9.38 -2.90 3.36
C PHE A 82 10.30 -2.88 4.57
N LYS A 83 11.56 -2.44 4.42
CA LYS A 83 12.52 -2.24 5.53
C LYS A 83 12.12 -1.12 6.52
N ASN A 84 10.84 -0.77 6.55
CA ASN A 84 10.29 0.33 7.31
C ASN A 84 9.71 -0.21 8.63
N LYS A 85 10.06 0.43 9.76
CA LYS A 85 9.58 0.03 11.10
C LYS A 85 8.16 0.51 11.40
N ARG A 86 7.50 1.17 10.44
CA ARG A 86 6.16 1.71 10.65
C ARG A 86 5.10 0.62 10.70
N ARG A 87 4.14 0.83 11.59
CA ARG A 87 2.99 -0.06 11.82
C ARG A 87 1.79 0.26 10.93
N THR A 88 1.90 1.22 10.03
CA THR A 88 0.80 1.65 9.15
C THR A 88 1.21 1.55 7.69
N VAL A 89 0.25 1.22 6.83
CA VAL A 89 0.40 1.09 5.38
C VAL A 89 -0.76 1.80 4.69
N GLY A 90 -0.46 2.54 3.62
CA GLY A 90 -1.48 3.09 2.74
C GLY A 90 -1.88 2.06 1.70
N ILE A 91 -3.16 1.74 1.58
CA ILE A 91 -3.68 0.78 0.60
C ILE A 91 -4.64 1.49 -0.36
N ARG A 92 -4.47 1.20 -1.65
CA ARG A 92 -5.29 1.73 -2.74
C ARG A 92 -5.80 0.60 -3.62
N VAL A 93 -7.06 0.69 -4.03
CA VAL A 93 -7.70 -0.23 -5.00
C VAL A 93 -8.20 0.60 -6.18
N PRO A 94 -7.43 0.71 -7.27
CA PRO A 94 -7.87 1.37 -8.49
C PRO A 94 -8.96 0.55 -9.19
N ASP A 95 -9.79 1.20 -10.01
CA ASP A 95 -10.77 0.56 -10.89
C ASP A 95 -10.09 -0.14 -12.08
#